data_AF-A0A528IRU1-F1
#
_entry.id   AF-A0A528IRU1-F1
#
_cell.length_a   1.000
_cell.length_b   1.000
_cell.length_c   1.000
_cell.angle_alpha   90.00
_cell.angle_beta   90.00
_cell.angle_gamma   90.00
#
_symmetry.space_group_name_H-M   'P 1'
#
loop_
_entity.id
_entity.type
_entity.pdbx_description
1 polymer ?
#
loop_
_entity_poly.entity_id
_entity_poly.type
_entity_poly.pdbx_seq_one_letter_code
_entity_poly.pdbx_strand_id
1 'polypeptide(L)'
;RSGRQGDPGRSKFFLSLQDDLMRIFGSERMDGMLQKLGLKEDEAIIHPWINKALEKAQKKVEARNFDIRKNLLKYDDVSNDQRKVVFEQRLELMDGEGLSETIAEMREGVIEEIVAKNIP
;
A
#
# COMPACT_ATOMS: atom_id res chain seq x y z
N ARG A 1 2.54 -1.76 -25.24
CA ARG A 1 1.97 -0.66 -26.07
C ARG A 1 2.36 -0.80 -27.54
N SER A 2 3.54 -1.32 -27.85
CA SER A 2 3.89 -1.75 -29.22
C SER A 2 3.26 -3.10 -29.56
N GLY A 3 3.05 -3.37 -30.86
CA GLY A 3 2.68 -4.69 -31.39
C GLY A 3 1.28 -5.18 -31.00
N ARG A 4 0.27 -4.33 -31.16
CA ARG A 4 -1.13 -4.70 -30.90
C ARG A 4 -1.66 -5.51 -32.10
N GLN A 5 -2.57 -6.45 -31.87
CA GLN A 5 -3.22 -7.26 -32.93
C GLN A 5 -2.26 -8.04 -33.85
N GLY A 6 -1.08 -8.43 -33.35
CA GLY A 6 -0.11 -9.22 -34.11
C GLY A 6 0.87 -8.40 -34.94
N ASP A 7 0.76 -7.07 -34.90
CA ASP A 7 1.71 -6.19 -35.56
C ASP A 7 3.13 -6.32 -34.97
N PRO A 8 4.19 -6.20 -35.78
CA PRO A 8 5.55 -6.16 -35.27
C PRO A 8 5.73 -4.93 -34.37
N GLY A 9 6.37 -5.13 -33.22
CA GLY A 9 6.61 -4.07 -32.26
C GLY A 9 7.85 -4.34 -31.41
N ARG A 10 8.57 -3.27 -31.06
CA ARG A 10 9.70 -3.33 -30.13
C ARG A 10 9.53 -2.27 -29.06
N SER A 11 9.93 -2.62 -27.85
CA SER A 11 10.07 -1.69 -26.74
C SER A 11 11.47 -1.86 -26.18
N LYS A 12 12.16 -0.74 -25.93
CA LYS A 12 13.49 -0.71 -25.32
C LYS A 12 13.43 0.24 -24.15
N PHE A 13 13.97 -0.19 -23.01
CA PHE A 13 14.05 0.60 -21.80
C PHE A 13 15.51 1.02 -21.58
N PHE A 14 15.69 2.24 -21.09
CA PHE A 14 16.98 2.81 -20.74
C PHE A 14 16.90 3.24 -19.27
N LEU A 15 17.95 2.97 -18.52
CA LEU A 15 18.08 3.36 -17.12
C LEU A 15 19.48 3.93 -16.90
N SER A 16 19.58 4.90 -16.00
CA SER A 16 20.84 5.42 -15.52
C SER A 16 21.19 4.78 -14.18
N LEU A 17 22.49 4.63 -13.91
CA LEU A 17 22.98 4.26 -12.58
C LEU A 17 22.62 5.30 -11.52
N GLN A 18 22.35 6.54 -11.92
CA GLN A 18 21.96 7.62 -11.03
C GLN A 18 20.46 7.63 -10.70
N ASP A 19 19.64 6.81 -11.37
CA ASP A 19 18.18 6.75 -11.12
C ASP A 19 17.88 6.26 -9.71
N ASP A 20 16.77 6.68 -9.12
CA ASP A 20 16.43 6.37 -7.72
C ASP A 20 16.39 4.87 -7.43
N LEU A 21 15.90 4.06 -8.37
CA LEU A 21 15.91 2.60 -8.26
C LEU A 21 17.34 2.06 -8.19
N MET A 22 18.23 2.59 -9.02
CA MET A 22 19.64 2.21 -9.02
C MET A 22 20.41 2.82 -7.85
N ARG A 23 19.97 3.95 -7.28
CA ARG A 23 20.56 4.52 -6.07
C ARG A 23 20.22 3.71 -4.82
N ILE A 24 19.00 3.19 -4.73
CA ILE A 24 18.53 2.39 -3.59
C ILE A 24 19.12 0.97 -3.63
N PHE A 25 19.38 0.42 -4.82
CA PHE A 25 19.78 -0.98 -5.00
C PHE A 25 21.17 -1.19 -5.62
N GLY A 26 21.69 -0.19 -6.32
CA GLY A 26 23.07 -0.10 -6.77
C GLY A 26 23.94 0.23 -5.58
N SER A 27 24.24 -0.80 -4.80
CA SER A 27 25.25 -0.74 -3.75
C SER A 27 26.61 -0.29 -4.30
N GLU A 28 27.51 0.18 -3.43
CA GLU A 28 28.95 0.39 -3.71
C GLU A 28 29.61 -0.79 -4.45
N ARG A 29 29.10 -2.01 -4.29
CA ARG A 29 29.60 -3.22 -4.98
C ARG A 29 29.37 -3.20 -6.49
N MET A 30 28.32 -2.54 -6.97
CA MET A 30 28.08 -2.39 -8.40
C MET A 30 29.05 -1.39 -9.01
N ASP A 31 29.24 -0.24 -8.36
CA ASP A 31 30.20 0.79 -8.80
C ASP A 31 31.62 0.21 -8.87
N GLY A 32 32.05 -0.53 -7.85
CA GLY A 32 33.36 -1.18 -7.84
C GLY A 32 33.54 -2.27 -8.91
N MET A 33 32.46 -2.95 -9.30
CA MET A 33 32.49 -3.94 -10.39
C MET A 33 32.51 -3.27 -11.77
N LEU A 34 31.78 -2.17 -11.93
CA LEU A 34 31.73 -1.38 -13.16
C LEU A 34 33.05 -0.65 -13.44
N GLN A 35 33.69 -0.10 -12.41
CA GLN A 35 35.06 0.45 -12.51
C GLN A 35 36.08 -0.62 -12.94
N LYS A 36 35.98 -1.84 -12.41
CA LYS A 36 36.87 -2.96 -12.79
C LYS A 36 36.63 -3.47 -14.21
N LEU A 37 35.42 -3.30 -14.74
CA LEU A 37 35.10 -3.61 -16.13
C LEU A 37 35.69 -2.60 -17.13
N GLY A 38 36.22 -1.47 -16.66
CA GLY A 38 36.90 -0.48 -17.51
C GLY A 38 35.98 0.24 -18.49
N LEU A 39 34.68 0.31 -18.16
CA LEU A 39 33.68 1.00 -18.97
C LEU A 39 33.98 2.50 -19.01
N LYS A 40 33.93 3.07 -20.20
CA LYS A 40 34.14 4.51 -20.39
C LYS A 40 32.84 5.28 -20.08
N GLU A 41 32.99 6.55 -19.73
CA GLU A 41 31.84 7.47 -19.71
C GLU A 41 31.12 7.39 -21.07
N ASP A 42 29.80 7.34 -21.04
CA ASP A 42 28.89 7.22 -22.19
C ASP A 42 28.81 5.86 -22.91
N GLU A 43 29.39 4.78 -22.36
CA GLU A 43 29.14 3.43 -22.87
C GLU A 43 27.88 2.78 -22.27
N ALA A 44 27.01 2.28 -23.17
CA ALA A 44 25.83 1.54 -22.76
C ALA A 44 26.21 0.18 -22.18
N ILE A 45 25.88 -0.05 -20.91
CA ILE A 45 26.15 -1.32 -20.24
C ILE A 45 25.01 -2.28 -20.55
N ILE A 46 25.30 -3.34 -21.31
CA ILE A 46 24.34 -4.41 -21.57
C ILE A 46 24.94 -5.70 -21.04
N HIS A 47 24.60 -6.04 -19.79
CA HIS A 47 25.03 -7.29 -19.20
C HIS A 47 23.85 -8.05 -18.57
N PRO A 48 23.69 -9.37 -18.83
CA PRO A 48 22.58 -10.16 -18.30
C PRO A 48 22.42 -10.13 -16.77
N TRP A 49 23.51 -10.04 -16.00
CA TRP A 49 23.45 -9.96 -14.53
C TRP A 49 22.83 -8.65 -14.03
N ILE A 50 22.98 -7.53 -14.77
CA ILE A 50 22.38 -6.24 -14.41
C ILE A 50 20.87 -6.30 -14.56
N ASN A 51 20.38 -6.89 -15.65
CA ASN A 51 18.94 -7.10 -15.84
C ASN A 51 18.34 -7.96 -14.72
N LYS A 52 19.03 -9.03 -14.30
CA LYS A 52 18.59 -9.87 -13.18
C LYS A 52 18.63 -9.13 -11.83
N ALA A 53 19.62 -8.28 -11.62
CA ALA A 53 19.71 -7.46 -10.41
C ALA A 53 18.58 -6.43 -10.34
N LEU A 54 18.28 -5.78 -11.48
CA LEU A 54 17.18 -4.83 -11.62
C LEU A 54 15.82 -5.50 -11.37
N GLU A 55 15.59 -6.68 -11.94
CA GLU A 55 14.36 -7.45 -11.73
C GLU A 55 14.17 -7.80 -10.24
N LYS A 56 15.24 -8.23 -9.54
CA LYS A 56 15.20 -8.51 -8.10
C LYS A 56 14.91 -7.27 -7.27
N ALA A 57 15.52 -6.14 -7.63
CA ALA A 57 15.26 -4.85 -6.99
C ALA A 57 13.78 -4.45 -7.13
N GLN A 58 13.25 -4.51 -8.34
CA GLN A 58 11.84 -4.23 -8.62
C GLN A 58 10.90 -5.14 -7.81
N LYS A 59 11.13 -6.46 -7.82
CA LYS A 59 10.35 -7.42 -7.00
C LYS A 59 10.36 -7.08 -5.52
N LYS A 60 11.50 -6.63 -4.98
CA LYS A 60 11.62 -6.22 -3.58
C LYS A 60 10.86 -4.93 -3.27
N VAL A 61 10.87 -3.95 -4.17
CA VAL A 61 10.06 -2.72 -4.04
C VAL A 61 8.56 -3.05 -4.10
N GLU A 62 8.16 -3.89 -5.05
CA GLU A 62 6.77 -4.31 -5.19
C GLU A 62 6.27 -5.07 -3.96
N ALA A 63 7.07 -6.00 -3.43
CA ALA A 63 6.76 -6.70 -2.18
C ALA A 63 6.61 -5.74 -1.00
N ARG A 64 7.54 -4.78 -0.85
CA ARG A 64 7.43 -3.75 0.20
C ARG A 64 6.15 -2.92 0.05
N ASN A 65 5.82 -2.49 -1.17
CA ASN A 65 4.60 -1.74 -1.44
C ASN A 65 3.33 -2.57 -1.23
N PHE A 66 3.39 -3.87 -1.48
CA PHE A 66 2.32 -4.80 -1.15
C PHE A 66 2.11 -4.91 0.36
N ASP A 67 3.18 -5.07 1.13
CA ASP A 67 3.11 -5.15 2.60
C ASP A 67 2.56 -3.86 3.23
N ILE A 68 3.00 -2.69 2.73
CA ILE A 68 2.46 -1.39 3.16
C ILE A 68 0.96 -1.33 2.89
N ARG A 69 0.51 -1.68 1.66
CA ARG A 69 -0.91 -1.69 1.30
C ARG A 69 -1.71 -2.67 2.15
N LYS A 70 -1.16 -3.87 2.41
CA LYS A 70 -1.78 -4.87 3.28
C LYS A 70 -1.96 -4.35 4.70
N ASN A 71 -0.98 -3.64 5.24
CA ASN A 71 -1.10 -3.07 6.58
C ASN A 71 -2.13 -1.93 6.60
N LEU A 72 -2.13 -1.03 5.60
CA LEU A 72 -3.15 0.01 5.50
C LEU A 72 -4.56 -0.56 5.41
N LEU A 73 -4.75 -1.64 4.64
CA LEU A 73 -6.04 -2.32 4.52
C LEU A 73 -6.57 -2.80 5.87
N LYS A 74 -5.73 -3.33 6.76
CA LYS A 74 -6.17 -3.76 8.09
C LYS A 74 -6.75 -2.60 8.93
N TYR A 75 -6.18 -1.40 8.81
CA TYR A 75 -6.72 -0.24 9.51
C TYR A 75 -8.04 0.22 8.88
N ASP A 76 -8.13 0.17 7.56
CA ASP A 76 -9.35 0.49 6.82
C ASP A 76 -10.47 -0.50 7.15
N ASP A 77 -10.18 -1.80 7.28
CA ASP A 77 -11.14 -2.84 7.64
C ASP A 77 -11.82 -2.52 8.99
N VAL A 78 -11.06 -2.14 10.01
CA VAL A 78 -11.61 -1.74 11.32
C VAL A 78 -12.49 -0.50 11.19
N SER A 79 -12.03 0.52 10.47
CA SER A 79 -12.83 1.74 10.26
C SER A 79 -14.11 1.47 9.47
N ASN A 80 -14.05 0.56 8.50
CA ASN A 80 -15.17 0.18 7.66
C ASN A 80 -16.20 -0.64 8.44
N ASP A 81 -15.76 -1.56 9.30
CA ASP A 81 -16.68 -2.34 10.13
C ASP A 81 -17.40 -1.47 11.16
N GLN A 82 -16.70 -0.53 11.80
CA GLN A 82 -17.36 0.50 12.63
C GLN A 82 -18.38 1.31 11.83
N ARG A 83 -18.02 1.72 10.61
CA ARG A 83 -18.90 2.49 9.71
C ARG A 83 -20.16 1.70 9.34
N LYS A 84 -20.05 0.39 9.09
CA LYS A 84 -21.21 -0.47 8.79
C LYS A 84 -22.17 -0.52 9.97
N VAL A 85 -21.68 -0.79 11.18
CA VAL A 85 -22.51 -0.85 12.39
C VAL A 85 -23.26 0.47 12.61
N VAL A 86 -22.56 1.61 12.49
CA VAL A 86 -23.19 2.93 12.65
C VAL A 86 -24.25 3.18 11.56
N PHE A 87 -23.99 2.79 10.32
CA PHE A 87 -24.97 2.99 9.25
C PHE A 87 -26.17 2.06 9.35
N GLU A 88 -25.98 0.82 9.79
CA GLU A 88 -27.06 -0.13 10.07
C GLU A 88 -27.96 0.42 11.17
N GLN A 89 -27.39 0.80 12.31
CA GLN A 89 -28.14 1.43 13.40
C GLN A 89 -28.86 2.70 12.93
N ARG A 90 -28.20 3.53 12.10
CA ARG A 90 -28.83 4.75 11.56
C ARG A 90 -30.04 4.42 10.68
N LEU A 91 -29.95 3.39 9.84
CA LEU A 91 -31.07 2.96 8.99
C LEU A 91 -32.24 2.46 9.85
N GLU A 92 -31.97 1.61 10.85
CA GLU A 92 -32.98 1.12 11.79
C GLU A 92 -33.71 2.26 12.51
N LEU A 93 -32.98 3.26 13.00
CA LEU A 93 -33.56 4.44 13.65
C LEU A 93 -34.37 5.32 12.68
N MET A 94 -34.00 5.36 11.39
CA MET A 94 -34.73 6.12 10.37
C MET A 94 -36.00 5.42 9.90
N ASP A 95 -35.99 4.09 9.85
CA ASP A 95 -37.11 3.26 9.38
C ASP A 95 -38.11 2.91 10.49
N GLY A 96 -37.74 3.11 11.76
CA GLY A 96 -38.59 2.82 12.91
C GLY A 96 -39.83 3.72 13.02
N GLU A 97 -40.97 3.16 13.43
CA GLU A 97 -42.23 3.89 13.63
C GLU A 97 -42.20 4.84 14.85
N GLY A 98 -41.22 4.66 15.75
CA GLY A 98 -40.99 5.54 16.90
C GLY A 98 -39.68 5.24 17.63
N LEU A 99 -39.08 6.29 18.22
CA LEU A 99 -37.75 6.23 18.85
C LEU A 99 -37.78 6.26 20.39
N SER A 100 -38.96 6.39 20.99
CA SER A 100 -39.10 6.66 22.43
C SER A 100 -38.52 5.55 23.31
N GLU A 101 -38.70 4.28 22.92
CA GLU A 101 -38.18 3.11 23.64
C GLU A 101 -36.65 3.07 23.58
N THR A 102 -36.08 3.16 22.38
CA THR A 102 -34.62 3.20 22.19
C THR A 102 -33.96 4.36 22.95
N ILE A 103 -34.59 5.55 22.96
CA ILE A 103 -34.09 6.68 23.74
C ILE A 103 -34.18 6.41 25.25
N ALA A 104 -35.24 5.75 25.71
CA ALA A 104 -35.39 5.41 27.13
C ALA A 104 -34.30 4.43 27.58
N GLU A 105 -34.03 3.39 26.79
CA GLU A 105 -32.95 2.43 27.04
C GLU A 105 -31.56 3.09 27.04
N MET A 106 -31.25 3.91 26.04
CA MET A 106 -29.99 4.66 26.00
C MET A 106 -29.82 5.56 27.22
N ARG A 107 -30.91 6.22 27.66
CA ARG A 107 -30.89 7.07 28.85
C ARG A 107 -30.63 6.26 30.12
N GLU A 108 -31.26 5.10 30.27
CA GLU A 108 -31.07 4.22 31.42
C GLU A 108 -29.61 3.73 31.49
N GLY A 109 -29.04 3.28 30.38
CA GLY A 109 -27.63 2.88 30.32
C GLY A 109 -26.65 4.00 30.70
N VAL A 110 -26.90 5.24 30.24
CA VAL A 110 -26.08 6.40 30.64
C VAL A 110 -26.21 6.69 32.14
N ILE A 111 -27.42 6.57 32.71
CA ILE A 111 -27.63 6.76 34.14
C ILE A 111 -26.85 5.70 34.93
N GLU A 112 -26.94 4.42 34.54
CA GLU A 112 -26.19 3.33 35.19
C GLU A 112 -24.68 3.59 35.15
N GLU A 113 -24.13 3.99 34.00
CA GLU A 113 -22.69 4.27 33.86
C GLU A 113 -22.24 5.42 34.79
N ILE A 114 -23.05 6.49 34.88
CA ILE A 114 -22.77 7.63 35.77
C ILE A 114 -22.83 7.21 37.23
N VAL A 115 -23.84 6.41 37.61
CA VAL A 115 -23.99 5.92 38.99
C VAL A 115 -22.82 5.02 39.36
N ALA A 116 -22.51 4.00 38.56
CA ALA A 116 -21.40 3.07 38.80
C ALA A 116 -20.04 3.77 38.90
N LYS A 117 -19.84 4.85 38.14
CA LYS A 117 -18.61 5.64 38.19
C LYS A 117 -18.42 6.41 39.51
N ASN A 118 -19.51 6.86 40.13
CA ASN A 118 -19.47 7.73 41.32
C ASN A 118 -19.84 7.01 42.62
N ILE A 119 -20.44 5.83 42.52
CA ILE A 119 -20.85 4.98 43.65
C ILE A 119 -20.28 3.57 43.38
N PRO A 120 -19.03 3.29 43.83
CA PRO A 120 -18.36 2.00 43.63
C PRO A 120 -18.98 0.86 44.44
#